data_AF-K1YRJ9-F1
#
_entry.id   AF-K1YRJ9-F1
#
_cell.length_a   1.000
_cell.length_b   1.000
_cell.length_c   1.000
_cell.angle_alpha   90.00
_cell.angle_beta   90.00
_cell.angle_gamma   90.00
#
_symmetry.space_group_name_H-M   'P 1'
#
loop_
_entity.id
_entity.type
_entity.pdbx_description
1 polymer ?
#
loop_
_entity_poly.entity_id
_entity_poly.type
_entity_poly.pdbx_seq_one_letter_code
_entity_poly.pdbx_strand_id
1 'polypeptide(L)'
;MDRQTLRPTNVSGVPPDYFSKTGQRWGNPLYDWQNDDRNIQEKLVSWWAKRLSHLFRMVDMVRIDHFRGFESYWSVPEQNPTAEDGEWLKGPGRIFFDKIAEILGPLNIVAEDLGIITPEVEILRDELGFPGMKVLQFAFDGNRDNSFLPHNFTTSHCIVYTGTHDNDTTVGWYLSDRLDDNQRATIKMIANRTLHDRSAIHLDLIYLAQSSIAGLCIFPLQDILGFGNDCKMNSPGIPTGNWRWRCAGEFLTAEVSGRMQTTTRLFGRARAEVKKPATPDKPGAGQ
;
A
#
# COMPACT_ATOMS: atom_id res chain seq x y z
N MET A 1 10.64 -12.52 -24.92
CA MET A 1 11.93 -11.98 -25.42
C MET A 1 12.21 -12.60 -26.77
N ASP A 2 12.72 -11.81 -27.70
CA ASP A 2 13.18 -12.31 -28.99
C ASP A 2 14.41 -13.21 -28.77
N ARG A 3 14.41 -14.41 -29.36
CA ARG A 3 15.44 -15.43 -29.07
C ARG A 3 16.82 -15.09 -29.67
N GLN A 4 16.88 -14.17 -30.63
CA GLN A 4 18.12 -13.80 -31.30
C GLN A 4 18.75 -12.55 -30.66
N THR A 5 17.95 -11.51 -30.45
CA THR A 5 18.38 -10.21 -29.94
C THR A 5 18.32 -10.10 -28.42
N LEU A 6 17.62 -11.02 -27.76
CA LEU A 6 17.33 -10.99 -26.32
C LEU A 6 16.58 -9.73 -25.86
N ARG A 7 15.99 -8.98 -26.79
CA ARG A 7 15.15 -7.83 -26.48
C ARG A 7 13.75 -8.27 -26.02
N PRO A 8 13.07 -7.50 -25.15
CA PRO A 8 11.66 -7.74 -24.85
C PRO A 8 10.83 -7.66 -26.13
N THR A 9 9.89 -8.58 -26.31
CA THR A 9 8.85 -8.51 -27.36
C THR A 9 7.66 -7.67 -26.87
N ASN A 10 7.39 -7.77 -25.57
CA ASN A 10 6.38 -7.01 -24.85
C ASN A 10 6.99 -6.53 -23.53
N VAL A 11 6.44 -5.44 -23.02
CA VAL A 11 6.85 -4.80 -21.78
C VAL A 11 5.65 -4.55 -20.88
N SER A 12 5.92 -4.37 -19.59
CA SER A 12 4.91 -4.06 -18.60
C SER A 12 4.38 -2.63 -18.73
N GLY A 13 3.13 -2.46 -18.32
CA GLY A 13 2.50 -1.17 -18.12
C GLY A 13 1.17 -1.32 -17.41
N VAL A 14 0.35 -0.29 -17.51
CA VAL A 14 -1.08 -0.29 -17.18
C VAL A 14 -1.85 0.45 -18.26
N PRO A 15 -3.10 0.05 -18.54
CA PRO A 15 -3.93 0.71 -19.55
C PRO A 15 -4.25 2.15 -19.15
N PRO A 16 -4.79 2.95 -20.08
CA PRO A 16 -5.42 4.22 -19.75
C PRO A 16 -6.45 4.09 -18.62
N ASP A 17 -6.43 5.05 -17.72
CA ASP A 17 -7.39 5.17 -16.62
C ASP A 17 -7.75 6.64 -16.38
N TYR A 18 -8.54 6.90 -15.34
CA TYR A 18 -8.97 8.25 -15.00
C TYR A 18 -7.82 9.16 -14.52
N PHE A 19 -6.65 8.60 -14.19
CA PHE A 19 -5.44 9.35 -13.82
C PHE A 19 -4.51 9.59 -15.02
N SER A 20 -4.47 8.69 -16.01
CA SER A 20 -3.62 8.79 -17.19
C SER A 20 -4.37 8.47 -18.49
N LYS A 21 -4.50 9.47 -19.37
CA LYS A 21 -5.13 9.34 -20.68
C LYS A 21 -4.47 8.29 -21.59
N THR A 22 -3.16 8.07 -21.44
CA THR A 22 -2.38 7.15 -22.29
C THR A 22 -1.87 5.92 -21.53
N GLY A 23 -2.37 5.70 -20.31
CA GLY A 23 -1.87 4.68 -19.40
C GLY A 23 -0.45 4.97 -18.95
N GLN A 24 0.28 3.94 -18.53
CA GLN A 24 1.70 4.07 -18.19
C GLN A 24 2.49 2.90 -18.78
N ARG A 25 3.47 3.20 -19.62
CA ARG A 25 4.42 2.22 -20.15
C ARG A 25 5.65 2.20 -19.26
N TRP A 26 5.81 1.17 -18.43
CA TRP A 26 6.94 1.07 -17.50
C TRP A 26 8.21 0.53 -18.17
N GLY A 27 8.06 -0.34 -19.16
CA GLY A 27 9.19 -0.82 -19.97
C GLY A 27 9.94 -2.02 -19.38
N ASN A 28 9.51 -2.58 -18.24
CA ASN A 28 10.12 -3.79 -17.70
C ASN A 28 9.77 -5.01 -18.59
N PRO A 29 10.68 -5.99 -18.74
CA PRO A 29 10.32 -7.25 -19.37
C PRO A 29 9.26 -7.99 -18.56
N LEU A 30 8.38 -8.72 -19.24
CA LEU A 30 7.34 -9.54 -18.63
C LEU A 30 7.86 -10.94 -18.29
N TYR A 31 7.33 -11.54 -17.23
CA TYR A 31 7.51 -12.96 -16.95
C TYR A 31 6.76 -13.80 -17.98
N ASP A 32 7.32 -14.96 -18.32
CA ASP A 32 6.74 -15.86 -19.31
C ASP A 32 5.70 -16.82 -18.69
N TRP A 33 4.69 -16.25 -18.03
CA TRP A 33 3.66 -17.01 -17.31
C TRP A 33 2.76 -17.82 -18.24
N GLN A 34 2.56 -17.33 -19.47
CA GLN A 34 1.73 -17.98 -20.50
C GLN A 34 2.42 -19.17 -21.18
N ASN A 35 3.64 -19.54 -20.76
CA ASN A 35 4.38 -20.63 -21.36
C ASN A 35 4.01 -21.98 -20.74
N ASP A 36 3.48 -22.90 -21.53
CA ASP A 36 3.07 -24.23 -21.04
C ASP A 36 4.24 -25.20 -20.78
N ASP A 37 5.50 -24.80 -21.09
CA ASP A 37 6.68 -25.62 -20.74
C ASP A 37 6.86 -25.66 -19.21
N ARG A 38 6.65 -26.85 -18.66
CA ARG A 38 6.80 -27.14 -17.24
C ARG A 38 8.16 -26.72 -16.67
N ASN A 39 9.25 -26.89 -17.42
CA ASN A 39 10.59 -26.50 -16.96
C ASN A 39 10.71 -24.98 -16.80
N ILE A 40 10.03 -24.21 -17.67
CA ILE A 40 10.01 -22.74 -17.57
C ILE A 40 9.20 -22.33 -16.35
N GLN A 41 8.02 -22.93 -16.15
CA GLN A 41 7.18 -22.67 -14.99
C GLN A 41 7.87 -23.00 -13.66
N GLU A 42 8.55 -24.15 -13.57
CA GLU A 42 9.32 -24.54 -12.38
C GLU A 42 10.50 -23.59 -12.11
N LYS A 43 11.17 -23.11 -13.16
CA LYS A 43 12.23 -22.09 -13.02
C LYS A 43 11.69 -20.76 -12.53
N LEU A 44 10.53 -20.31 -13.01
CA LEU A 44 9.87 -19.08 -12.55
C LEU A 44 9.50 -19.18 -11.07
N VAL A 45 8.89 -20.30 -10.65
CA VAL A 45 8.58 -20.55 -9.24
C VAL A 45 9.85 -20.59 -8.39
N SER A 46 10.89 -21.30 -8.82
CA SER A 46 12.17 -21.36 -8.09
C SER A 46 12.84 -19.99 -7.95
N TRP A 47 12.79 -19.17 -8.99
CA TRP A 47 13.32 -17.82 -8.97
C TRP A 47 12.55 -16.95 -7.96
N TRP A 48 11.22 -16.99 -7.99
CA TRP A 48 10.38 -16.24 -7.05
C TRP A 48 10.53 -16.72 -5.60
N ALA A 49 10.65 -18.03 -5.38
CA ALA A 49 10.91 -18.58 -4.06
C ALA A 49 12.25 -18.07 -3.49
N LYS A 50 13.30 -18.01 -4.31
CA LYS A 50 14.59 -17.42 -3.92
C LYS A 50 14.48 -15.93 -3.62
N ARG A 51 13.74 -15.18 -4.44
CA ARG A 51 13.49 -13.75 -4.24
C ARG A 51 12.78 -13.49 -2.92
N LEU A 52 11.67 -14.17 -2.65
CA LEU A 52 10.89 -13.99 -1.43
C LEU A 52 11.65 -14.49 -0.20
N SER A 53 12.32 -15.64 -0.29
CA SER A 53 13.22 -16.13 0.76
C SER A 53 14.28 -15.10 1.14
N HIS A 54 14.84 -14.38 0.15
CA HIS A 54 15.79 -13.31 0.42
C HIS A 54 15.15 -12.11 1.13
N LEU A 55 13.99 -11.67 0.66
CA LEU A 55 13.27 -10.55 1.27
C LEU A 55 12.85 -10.85 2.72
N PHE A 56 12.34 -12.06 3.00
CA PHE A 56 11.94 -12.46 4.35
C PHE A 56 13.12 -12.59 5.35
N ARG A 57 14.38 -12.56 4.87
CA ARG A 57 15.54 -12.42 5.77
C ARG A 57 15.79 -10.98 6.23
N MET A 58 15.20 -10.00 5.55
CA MET A 58 15.41 -8.58 5.81
C MET A 58 14.19 -7.91 6.45
N VAL A 59 12.99 -8.43 6.20
CA VAL A 59 11.73 -7.85 6.68
C VAL A 59 10.77 -8.93 7.15
N ASP A 60 9.92 -8.61 8.13
CA ASP A 60 8.89 -9.51 8.66
C ASP A 60 7.71 -9.70 7.68
N MET A 61 7.50 -8.72 6.80
CA MET A 61 6.38 -8.65 5.87
C MET A 61 6.81 -7.99 4.56
N VAL A 62 6.36 -8.54 3.43
CA VAL A 62 6.70 -8.05 2.09
C VAL A 62 5.46 -7.47 1.42
N ARG A 63 5.47 -6.18 1.12
CA ARG A 63 4.48 -5.60 0.18
C ARG A 63 4.86 -6.02 -1.24
N ILE A 64 3.97 -6.72 -1.92
CA ILE A 64 4.10 -6.99 -3.35
C ILE A 64 3.41 -5.87 -4.11
N ASP A 65 4.23 -5.06 -4.74
CA ASP A 65 3.82 -4.00 -5.66
C ASP A 65 3.12 -4.59 -6.89
N HIS A 66 2.05 -3.93 -7.33
CA HIS A 66 1.21 -4.36 -8.44
C HIS A 66 0.71 -5.80 -8.32
N PHE A 67 0.15 -6.16 -7.15
CA PHE A 67 -0.29 -7.53 -6.85
C PHE A 67 -1.28 -8.07 -7.89
N ARG A 68 -2.12 -7.20 -8.47
CA ARG A 68 -3.05 -7.58 -9.52
C ARG A 68 -2.38 -8.28 -10.72
N GLY A 69 -1.09 -8.02 -10.97
CA GLY A 69 -0.25 -8.68 -11.96
C GLY A 69 -0.23 -10.21 -11.87
N PHE A 70 -0.51 -10.76 -10.68
CA PHE A 70 -0.61 -12.20 -10.46
C PHE A 70 -1.95 -12.79 -10.90
N GLU A 71 -3.01 -11.99 -10.97
CA GLU A 71 -4.29 -12.39 -11.54
C GLU A 71 -4.29 -12.17 -13.06
N SER A 72 -3.91 -10.97 -13.49
CA SER A 72 -3.71 -10.59 -14.89
C SER A 72 -2.72 -9.42 -14.99
N TYR A 73 -2.00 -9.27 -16.09
CA TYR A 73 -1.06 -8.18 -16.30
C TYR A 73 -1.23 -7.54 -17.68
N TRP A 74 -0.96 -6.23 -17.77
CA TRP A 74 -1.08 -5.50 -19.03
C TRP A 74 0.21 -5.65 -19.83
N SER A 75 0.07 -6.23 -21.03
CA SER A 75 1.16 -6.54 -21.94
C SER A 75 1.16 -5.53 -23.08
N VAL A 76 2.20 -4.69 -23.14
CA VAL A 76 2.35 -3.67 -24.18
C VAL A 76 3.41 -4.14 -25.18
N PRO A 77 3.13 -4.25 -26.49
CA PRO A 77 4.15 -4.54 -27.49
C PRO A 77 5.33 -3.56 -27.38
N GLU A 78 6.56 -4.04 -27.42
CA GLU A 78 7.76 -3.24 -27.10
C GLU A 78 7.90 -2.02 -28.01
N GLN A 79 7.51 -2.15 -29.28
CA GLN A 79 7.54 -1.10 -30.29
C GLN A 79 6.56 0.06 -30.03
N ASN A 80 5.56 -0.13 -29.17
CA ASN A 80 4.56 0.89 -28.91
C ASN A 80 5.12 1.95 -27.94
N PRO A 81 4.96 3.25 -28.25
CA PRO A 81 5.50 4.34 -27.42
C PRO A 81 4.68 4.57 -26.14
N THR A 82 3.38 4.27 -26.16
CA THR A 82 2.45 4.41 -25.04
C THR A 82 1.89 3.04 -24.62
N ALA A 83 1.07 3.01 -23.56
CA ALA A 83 0.45 1.79 -23.05
C ALA A 83 -0.99 1.58 -23.54
N GLU A 84 -1.49 2.42 -24.45
CA GLU A 84 -2.86 2.36 -24.96
C GLU A 84 -3.14 1.06 -25.70
N ASP A 85 -2.22 0.68 -26.59
CA ASP A 85 -2.32 -0.51 -27.43
C ASP A 85 -1.66 -1.72 -26.74
N GLY A 86 -2.23 -2.15 -25.62
CA GLY A 86 -1.85 -3.37 -24.91
C GLY A 86 -3.00 -4.35 -24.76
N GLU A 87 -2.73 -5.46 -24.09
CA GLU A 87 -3.74 -6.48 -23.78
C GLU A 87 -3.58 -7.06 -22.37
N TRP A 88 -4.69 -7.48 -21.77
CA TRP A 88 -4.68 -8.21 -20.50
C TRP A 88 -4.32 -9.67 -20.74
N LEU A 89 -3.20 -10.12 -20.19
CA LEU A 89 -2.81 -11.53 -20.15
C LEU A 89 -2.99 -12.09 -18.75
N LYS A 90 -3.33 -13.39 -18.63
CA LYS A 90 -3.55 -14.02 -17.33
C LYS A 90 -2.23 -14.19 -16.56
N GLY A 91 -2.23 -13.82 -15.29
CA GLY A 91 -1.13 -14.11 -14.38
C GLY A 91 -1.18 -15.56 -13.88
N PRO A 92 -0.18 -16.00 -13.09
CA PRO A 92 -0.09 -17.40 -12.64
C PRO A 92 -1.08 -17.74 -11.51
N GLY A 93 -1.74 -16.74 -10.93
CA GLY A 93 -2.83 -16.89 -9.97
C GLY A 93 -2.46 -17.63 -8.68
N ARG A 94 -3.48 -18.25 -8.09
CA ARG A 94 -3.42 -18.93 -6.79
C ARG A 94 -2.37 -20.06 -6.75
N ILE A 95 -2.31 -20.87 -7.80
CA ILE A 95 -1.41 -22.02 -7.91
C ILE A 95 0.06 -21.62 -7.70
N PHE A 96 0.46 -20.44 -8.17
CA PHE A 96 1.81 -19.95 -7.94
C PHE A 96 2.09 -19.73 -6.45
N PHE A 97 1.21 -19.04 -5.74
CA PHE A 97 1.40 -18.75 -4.32
C PHE A 97 1.33 -20.01 -3.46
N ASP A 98 0.49 -20.99 -3.80
CA ASP A 98 0.47 -22.29 -3.10
C ASP A 98 1.83 -22.98 -3.21
N LYS A 99 2.43 -23.04 -4.41
CA LYS A 99 3.77 -23.62 -4.60
C LYS A 99 4.86 -22.86 -3.84
N ILE A 100 4.75 -21.54 -3.76
CA ILE A 100 5.70 -20.74 -2.97
C ILE A 100 5.53 -21.04 -1.48
N ALA A 101 4.29 -21.17 -0.99
CA ALA A 101 4.00 -21.52 0.39
C ALA A 101 4.45 -22.94 0.76
N GLU A 102 4.38 -23.89 -0.17
CA GLU A 102 4.96 -25.24 0.01
C GLU A 102 6.48 -25.19 0.25
N ILE A 103 7.18 -24.25 -0.39
CA ILE A 103 8.65 -24.11 -0.30
C ILE A 103 9.07 -23.30 0.94
N LEU A 104 8.36 -22.21 1.24
CA LEU A 104 8.77 -21.21 2.24
C LEU A 104 7.95 -21.26 3.53
N GLY A 105 6.83 -21.98 3.56
CA GLY A 105 5.84 -21.89 4.63
C GLY A 105 4.90 -20.68 4.46
N PRO A 106 4.22 -20.27 5.55
CA PRO A 106 3.29 -19.14 5.53
C PRO A 106 3.92 -17.86 4.96
N LEU A 107 3.19 -17.18 4.07
CA LEU A 107 3.69 -16.00 3.37
C LEU A 107 3.13 -14.71 4.00
N ASN A 108 3.98 -13.96 4.69
CA ASN A 108 3.62 -12.65 5.24
C ASN A 108 3.68 -11.58 4.14
N ILE A 109 2.69 -11.57 3.25
CA ILE A 109 2.61 -10.68 2.09
C ILE A 109 1.51 -9.64 2.31
N VAL A 110 1.75 -8.39 1.93
CA VAL A 110 0.70 -7.37 1.71
C VAL A 110 0.46 -7.25 0.22
N ALA A 111 -0.79 -7.33 -0.21
CA ALA A 111 -1.18 -7.06 -1.58
C ALA A 111 -1.29 -5.55 -1.78
N GLU A 112 -0.47 -4.98 -2.65
CA GLU A 112 -0.76 -3.65 -3.21
C GLU A 112 -1.85 -3.82 -4.28
N ASP A 113 -3.07 -3.47 -3.90
CA ASP A 113 -4.31 -3.62 -4.65
C ASP A 113 -4.99 -2.26 -4.89
N LEU A 114 -4.23 -1.26 -5.30
CA LEU A 114 -4.74 0.07 -5.64
C LEU A 114 -5.00 0.20 -7.16
N GLY A 115 -5.77 1.22 -7.53
CA GLY A 115 -6.18 1.47 -8.91
C GLY A 115 -7.49 0.78 -9.27
N ILE A 116 -7.69 0.49 -10.57
CA ILE A 116 -8.87 -0.24 -11.04
C ILE A 116 -8.65 -1.74 -10.80
N ILE A 117 -9.29 -2.26 -9.75
CA ILE A 117 -9.21 -3.65 -9.33
C ILE A 117 -10.49 -4.39 -9.71
N THR A 118 -10.34 -5.60 -10.23
CA THR A 118 -11.48 -6.46 -10.59
C THR A 118 -11.82 -7.42 -9.44
N PRO A 119 -13.06 -7.95 -9.37
CA PRO A 119 -13.45 -8.91 -8.35
C PRO A 119 -12.52 -10.13 -8.27
N GLU A 120 -11.94 -10.57 -9.39
CA GLU A 120 -11.02 -11.71 -9.45
C GLU A 120 -9.72 -11.45 -8.67
N VAL A 121 -9.24 -10.20 -8.67
CA VAL A 121 -8.05 -9.81 -7.89
C VAL A 121 -8.37 -9.81 -6.40
N GLU A 122 -9.55 -9.33 -6.01
CA GLU A 122 -10.00 -9.34 -4.62
C GLU A 122 -10.17 -10.78 -4.11
N ILE A 123 -10.80 -11.65 -4.91
CA ILE A 123 -10.92 -13.08 -4.62
C ILE A 123 -9.53 -13.70 -4.43
N LEU A 124 -8.59 -13.46 -5.36
CA LEU A 124 -7.24 -13.98 -5.24
C LEU A 124 -6.55 -13.54 -3.95
N ARG A 125 -6.64 -12.25 -3.60
CA ARG A 125 -6.09 -11.67 -2.36
C ARG A 125 -6.70 -12.33 -1.13
N ASP A 126 -8.02 -12.44 -1.09
CA ASP A 126 -8.77 -12.89 0.07
C ASP A 126 -8.60 -14.40 0.30
N GLU A 127 -8.61 -15.21 -0.77
CA GLU A 127 -8.33 -16.64 -0.70
C GLU A 127 -6.92 -16.95 -0.24
N LEU A 128 -5.95 -16.08 -0.56
CA LEU A 128 -4.58 -16.17 -0.08
C LEU A 128 -4.40 -15.66 1.34
N GLY A 129 -5.42 -14.99 1.89
CA GLY A 129 -5.33 -14.36 3.21
C GLY A 129 -4.24 -13.31 3.25
N PHE A 130 -4.11 -12.47 2.21
CA PHE A 130 -3.21 -11.31 2.20
C PHE A 130 -3.98 -10.03 2.53
N PRO A 131 -3.49 -9.14 3.41
CA PRO A 131 -4.14 -7.85 3.62
C PRO A 131 -3.99 -6.96 2.38
N GLY A 132 -5.08 -6.32 2.01
CA GLY A 132 -5.09 -5.23 1.02
C GLY A 132 -4.70 -3.88 1.61
N MET A 133 -4.71 -2.85 0.80
CA MET A 133 -4.36 -1.48 1.15
C MET A 133 -5.57 -0.55 1.10
N LYS A 134 -5.61 0.42 2.01
CA LYS A 134 -6.60 1.50 2.04
C LYS A 134 -5.88 2.84 2.12
N VAL A 135 -6.08 3.72 1.13
CA VAL A 135 -5.40 5.04 1.09
C VAL A 135 -6.45 6.13 1.24
N LEU A 136 -6.42 6.86 2.35
CA LEU A 136 -7.45 7.84 2.69
C LEU A 136 -7.54 9.00 1.69
N GLN A 137 -6.44 9.40 1.04
CA GLN A 137 -6.49 10.42 -0.01
C GLN A 137 -7.37 10.03 -1.22
N PHE A 138 -7.70 8.75 -1.39
CA PHE A 138 -8.62 8.26 -2.43
C PHE A 138 -10.08 8.15 -1.97
N ALA A 139 -10.37 8.42 -0.70
CA ALA A 139 -11.68 8.18 -0.11
C ALA A 139 -12.73 9.28 -0.38
N PHE A 140 -12.31 10.45 -0.85
CA PHE A 140 -13.13 11.67 -0.83
C PHE A 140 -13.46 12.20 -2.23
N ASP A 141 -13.83 11.29 -3.13
CA ASP A 141 -14.25 11.57 -4.52
C ASP A 141 -15.74 11.94 -4.67
N GLY A 142 -16.46 12.04 -3.55
CA GLY A 142 -17.91 12.33 -3.52
C GLY A 142 -18.80 11.08 -3.54
N ASN A 143 -18.24 9.90 -3.82
CA ASN A 143 -18.97 8.64 -3.71
C ASN A 143 -19.03 8.19 -2.24
N ARG A 144 -20.25 8.10 -1.68
CA ARG A 144 -20.45 7.68 -0.29
C ARG A 144 -20.15 6.19 -0.06
N ASP A 145 -20.15 5.39 -1.12
CA ASP A 145 -19.85 3.96 -1.09
C ASP A 145 -18.37 3.68 -1.41
N ASN A 146 -17.53 4.72 -1.48
CA ASN A 146 -16.10 4.58 -1.74
C ASN A 146 -15.45 3.68 -0.68
N SER A 147 -14.79 2.60 -1.13
CA SER A 147 -14.24 1.56 -0.25
C SER A 147 -12.99 2.00 0.53
N PHE A 148 -12.47 3.20 0.25
CA PHE A 148 -11.39 3.84 1.01
C PHE A 148 -11.90 4.68 2.18
N LEU A 149 -13.21 4.91 2.31
CA LEU A 149 -13.79 5.55 3.49
C LEU A 149 -13.71 4.59 4.70
N PRO A 150 -13.22 5.05 5.87
CA PRO A 150 -13.05 4.18 7.04
C PRO A 150 -14.30 3.40 7.48
N HIS A 151 -15.48 4.00 7.34
CA HIS A 151 -16.75 3.36 7.71
C HIS A 151 -17.25 2.34 6.68
N ASN A 152 -16.64 2.28 5.51
CA ASN A 152 -16.92 1.28 4.46
C ASN A 152 -15.91 0.14 4.45
N PHE A 153 -14.96 0.09 5.40
CA PHE A 153 -14.05 -1.04 5.51
C PHE A 153 -14.84 -2.29 5.92
N THR A 154 -14.78 -3.34 5.11
CA THR A 154 -15.51 -4.60 5.33
C THR A 154 -14.70 -5.62 6.13
N THR A 155 -13.39 -5.40 6.30
CA THR A 155 -12.49 -6.31 7.01
C THR A 155 -11.37 -5.55 7.72
N SER A 156 -10.95 -6.06 8.88
CA SER A 156 -9.73 -5.60 9.56
C SER A 156 -8.46 -6.11 8.88
N HIS A 157 -8.57 -7.03 7.93
CA HIS A 157 -7.47 -7.60 7.18
C HIS A 157 -7.01 -6.67 6.05
N CYS A 158 -6.66 -5.44 6.42
CA CYS A 158 -6.13 -4.42 5.52
C CYS A 158 -5.16 -3.49 6.26
N ILE A 159 -4.36 -2.76 5.50
CA ILE A 159 -3.46 -1.72 6.00
C ILE A 159 -3.95 -0.38 5.50
N VAL A 160 -4.22 0.54 6.44
CA VAL A 160 -4.65 1.90 6.11
C VAL A 160 -3.48 2.87 6.13
N TYR A 161 -3.47 3.77 5.15
CA TYR A 161 -2.50 4.83 4.95
C TYR A 161 -3.22 6.17 4.80
N THR A 162 -2.60 7.26 5.27
CA THR A 162 -3.04 8.60 4.86
C THR A 162 -2.79 8.78 3.35
N GLY A 163 -1.54 8.62 2.96
CA GLY A 163 -1.03 8.53 1.60
C GLY A 163 0.15 7.55 1.53
N THR A 164 0.55 7.18 0.32
CA THR A 164 1.77 6.42 0.07
C THR A 164 2.91 7.35 -0.34
N HIS A 165 4.04 6.79 -0.78
CA HIS A 165 5.16 7.55 -1.32
C HIS A 165 4.89 8.15 -2.71
N ASP A 166 3.88 7.65 -3.43
CA ASP A 166 3.44 8.15 -4.74
C ASP A 166 2.40 9.28 -4.65
N ASN A 167 1.87 9.49 -3.44
CA ASN A 167 0.89 10.52 -3.16
C ASN A 167 1.58 11.86 -2.84
N ASP A 168 0.83 12.95 -2.98
CA ASP A 168 1.20 14.22 -2.33
C ASP A 168 1.19 14.01 -0.81
N THR A 169 1.89 14.88 -0.06
CA THR A 169 1.69 14.89 1.40
C THR A 169 0.24 15.24 1.71
N THR A 170 -0.29 14.82 2.86
CA THR A 170 -1.69 15.08 3.20
C THR A 170 -2.02 16.57 3.24
N VAL A 171 -1.07 17.41 3.70
CA VAL A 171 -1.23 18.87 3.65
C VAL A 171 -1.25 19.38 2.21
N GLY A 172 -0.32 18.90 1.37
CA GLY A 172 -0.24 19.26 -0.05
C GLY A 172 -1.47 18.84 -0.84
N TRP A 173 -1.88 17.58 -0.70
CA TRP A 173 -3.11 17.03 -1.28
C TRP A 173 -4.32 17.84 -0.86
N TYR A 174 -4.47 18.08 0.45
CA TYR A 174 -5.62 18.83 0.94
C TYR A 174 -5.64 20.20 0.29
N LEU A 175 -4.56 20.98 0.34
CA LEU A 175 -4.49 22.34 -0.20
C LEU A 175 -4.44 22.43 -1.73
N SER A 176 -4.41 21.31 -2.45
CA SER A 176 -4.39 21.30 -3.92
C SER A 176 -5.73 21.71 -4.54
N ASP A 177 -5.71 22.08 -5.82
CA ASP A 177 -6.89 22.38 -6.63
C ASP A 177 -7.77 21.15 -6.96
N ARG A 178 -7.33 19.94 -6.56
CA ARG A 178 -8.07 18.69 -6.76
C ARG A 178 -9.26 18.53 -5.82
N LEU A 179 -9.31 19.32 -4.75
CA LEU A 179 -10.40 19.31 -3.78
C LEU A 179 -11.11 20.66 -3.74
N ASP A 180 -12.42 20.62 -3.97
CA ASP A 180 -13.30 21.76 -3.76
C ASP A 180 -13.63 21.98 -2.26
N ASP A 181 -14.26 23.11 -1.96
CA ASP A 181 -14.61 23.49 -0.58
C ASP A 181 -15.60 22.52 0.08
N ASN A 182 -16.48 21.88 -0.71
CA ASN A 182 -17.43 20.90 -0.18
C ASN A 182 -16.74 19.60 0.21
N GLN A 183 -15.79 19.12 -0.60
CA GLN A 183 -14.94 17.97 -0.28
C GLN A 183 -14.12 18.24 0.98
N ARG A 184 -13.51 19.42 1.10
CA ARG A 184 -12.76 19.86 2.30
C ARG A 184 -13.62 19.84 3.55
N ALA A 185 -14.81 20.43 3.47
CA ALA A 185 -15.77 20.46 4.58
C ALA A 185 -16.22 19.04 4.97
N THR A 186 -16.45 18.18 3.98
CA THR A 186 -16.84 16.78 4.18
C THR A 186 -15.74 15.98 4.88
N ILE A 187 -14.48 16.12 4.47
CA ILE A 187 -13.33 15.47 5.11
C ILE A 187 -13.26 15.84 6.60
N LYS A 188 -13.37 17.14 6.91
CA LYS A 188 -13.39 17.64 8.29
C LYS A 188 -14.58 17.05 9.07
N MET A 189 -15.77 17.06 8.50
CA MET A 189 -16.97 16.52 9.14
C MET A 189 -16.85 15.03 9.46
N ILE A 190 -16.30 14.22 8.54
CA ILE A 190 -16.06 12.79 8.75
C ILE A 190 -15.07 12.56 9.90
N ALA A 191 -14.06 13.43 10.05
CA ALA A 191 -13.15 13.44 11.19
C ALA A 191 -13.76 13.99 12.49
N ASN A 192 -15.07 14.24 12.53
CA ASN A 192 -15.77 14.89 13.64
C ASN A 192 -15.19 16.28 13.97
N ARG A 193 -14.88 17.05 12.92
CA ARG A 193 -14.38 18.44 12.97
C ARG A 193 -15.30 19.37 12.19
N THR A 194 -15.19 20.66 12.44
CA THR A 194 -15.80 21.70 11.59
C THR A 194 -14.78 22.25 10.60
N LEU A 195 -15.22 22.86 9.50
CA LEU A 195 -14.32 23.42 8.50
C LEU A 195 -13.37 24.49 9.09
N HIS A 196 -13.85 25.25 10.07
CA HIS A 196 -13.08 26.30 10.77
C HIS A 196 -12.31 25.79 11.99
N ASP A 197 -12.30 24.47 12.23
CA ASP A 197 -11.46 23.88 13.27
C ASP A 197 -9.98 24.12 12.95
N ARG A 198 -9.21 24.47 13.98
CA ARG A 198 -7.76 24.72 13.88
C ARG A 198 -6.95 23.43 13.80
N SER A 199 -7.59 22.26 13.90
CA SER A 199 -6.90 20.99 13.72
C SER A 199 -6.21 20.92 12.35
N ALA A 200 -4.95 20.47 12.34
CA ALA A 200 -4.21 20.30 11.11
C ALA A 200 -4.72 19.06 10.37
N ILE A 201 -4.97 19.19 9.06
CA ILE A 201 -5.62 18.13 8.27
C ILE A 201 -4.89 16.78 8.31
N HIS A 202 -3.55 16.79 8.35
CA HIS A 202 -2.76 15.58 8.47
C HIS A 202 -3.06 14.80 9.77
N LEU A 203 -3.35 15.51 10.86
CA LEU A 203 -3.76 14.88 12.12
C LEU A 203 -5.18 14.33 12.05
N ASP A 204 -6.08 14.99 11.32
CA ASP A 204 -7.44 14.49 11.12
C ASP A 204 -7.45 13.18 10.31
N LEU A 205 -6.63 13.07 9.26
CA LEU A 205 -6.50 11.82 8.51
C LEU A 205 -5.79 10.71 9.31
N ILE A 206 -4.77 11.05 10.10
CA ILE A 206 -4.15 10.09 11.04
C ILE A 206 -5.19 9.59 12.05
N TYR A 207 -6.01 10.48 12.61
CA TYR A 207 -7.09 10.13 13.53
C TYR A 207 -8.08 9.18 12.87
N LEU A 208 -8.55 9.49 11.66
CA LEU A 208 -9.47 8.65 10.90
C LEU A 208 -8.92 7.25 10.60
N ALA A 209 -7.65 7.19 10.19
CA ALA A 209 -6.97 5.91 9.96
C ALA A 209 -6.89 5.11 11.27
N GLN A 210 -6.47 5.73 12.37
CA GLN A 210 -6.36 5.06 13.66
C GLN A 210 -7.72 4.66 14.24
N SER A 211 -8.80 5.40 13.97
CA SER A 211 -10.15 5.03 14.42
C SER A 211 -10.82 3.95 13.57
N SER A 212 -10.25 3.59 12.43
CA SER A 212 -10.80 2.56 11.54
C SER A 212 -10.63 1.13 12.11
N ILE A 213 -11.26 0.15 11.46
CA ILE A 213 -11.09 -1.28 11.81
C ILE A 213 -9.81 -1.90 11.24
N ALA A 214 -9.02 -1.19 10.44
CA ALA A 214 -7.83 -1.74 9.79
C ALA A 214 -6.83 -2.31 10.81
N GLY A 215 -6.24 -3.48 10.51
CA GLY A 215 -5.34 -4.20 11.39
C GLY A 215 -3.99 -3.48 11.59
N LEU A 216 -3.56 -2.69 10.61
CA LEU A 216 -2.36 -1.86 10.70
C LEU A 216 -2.62 -0.47 10.09
N CYS A 217 -2.05 0.56 10.72
CA CYS A 217 -2.00 1.91 10.18
C CYS A 217 -0.54 2.29 9.90
N ILE A 218 -0.26 2.78 8.70
CA ILE A 218 1.08 3.24 8.31
C ILE A 218 0.97 4.69 7.80
N PHE A 219 1.83 5.56 8.32
CA PHE A 219 1.83 6.97 7.95
C PHE A 219 3.19 7.38 7.40
N PRO A 220 3.24 8.11 6.26
CA PRO A 220 4.45 8.77 5.82
C PRO A 220 4.95 9.72 6.91
N LEU A 221 6.27 9.81 7.09
CA LEU A 221 6.85 10.70 8.10
C LEU A 221 6.52 12.18 7.80
N GLN A 222 6.36 12.54 6.52
CA GLN A 222 5.87 13.85 6.10
C GLN A 222 4.51 14.20 6.74
N ASP A 223 3.60 13.23 6.82
CA ASP A 223 2.27 13.41 7.40
C ASP A 223 2.30 13.43 8.92
N ILE A 224 3.21 12.66 9.55
CA ILE A 224 3.43 12.76 10.99
C ILE A 224 3.90 14.18 11.38
N LEU A 225 4.75 14.78 10.54
CA LEU A 225 5.34 16.11 10.75
C LEU A 225 4.49 17.27 10.21
N GLY A 226 3.49 16.99 9.38
CA GLY A 226 2.61 18.02 8.80
C GLY A 226 3.26 18.84 7.69
N PHE A 227 4.19 18.25 6.93
CA PHE A 227 4.90 18.95 5.85
C PHE A 227 4.07 19.11 4.57
N GLY A 228 4.33 20.20 3.86
CA GLY A 228 3.71 20.53 2.57
C GLY A 228 4.27 19.69 1.41
N ASN A 229 3.83 20.03 0.19
CA ASN A 229 4.15 19.22 -0.99
C ASN A 229 5.59 19.40 -1.50
N ASP A 230 6.33 20.36 -0.95
CA ASP A 230 7.79 20.47 -1.09
C ASP A 230 8.53 19.25 -0.51
N CYS A 231 7.85 18.45 0.32
CA CYS A 231 8.36 17.22 0.91
C CYS A 231 7.85 15.92 0.25
N LYS A 232 7.18 16.01 -0.92
CA LYS A 232 6.69 14.84 -1.67
C LYS A 232 7.84 13.90 -2.04
N MET A 233 7.61 12.59 -1.91
CA MET A 233 8.65 11.58 -2.17
C MET A 233 8.77 11.25 -3.67
N ASN A 234 7.68 10.88 -4.33
CA ASN A 234 7.65 10.51 -5.74
C ASN A 234 6.42 11.06 -6.44
N SER A 235 6.57 11.55 -7.66
CA SER A 235 5.48 11.89 -8.58
C SER A 235 5.46 10.90 -9.74
N PRO A 236 4.52 9.93 -9.75
CA PRO A 236 4.39 8.97 -10.83
C PRO A 236 4.33 9.63 -12.22
N GLY A 237 4.98 9.02 -13.20
CA GLY A 237 5.08 9.55 -14.56
C GLY A 237 6.12 10.66 -14.76
N ILE A 238 6.71 11.21 -13.71
CA ILE A 238 7.80 12.20 -13.81
C ILE A 238 9.15 11.49 -13.63
N PRO A 239 10.09 11.57 -14.58
CA PRO A 239 11.33 10.77 -14.53
C PRO A 239 12.42 11.33 -13.61
N THR A 240 12.34 12.61 -13.22
CA THR A 240 13.41 13.28 -12.46
C THR A 240 12.86 14.05 -11.26
N GLY A 241 13.70 14.29 -10.25
CA GLY A 241 13.33 15.07 -9.06
C GLY A 241 12.73 14.26 -7.91
N ASN A 242 12.41 12.98 -8.11
CA ASN A 242 11.86 12.09 -7.09
C ASN A 242 12.94 11.48 -6.18
N TRP A 243 12.51 10.92 -5.04
CA TRP A 243 13.33 10.15 -4.09
C TRP A 243 14.41 10.97 -3.38
N ARG A 244 14.19 12.29 -3.26
CA ARG A 244 15.18 13.23 -2.71
C ARG A 244 14.88 13.69 -1.30
N TRP A 245 13.64 13.55 -0.84
CA TRP A 245 13.24 14.05 0.48
C TRP A 245 13.98 13.32 1.60
N ARG A 246 14.46 14.08 2.58
CA ARG A 246 15.15 13.59 3.77
C ARG A 246 14.64 14.37 4.98
N CYS A 247 14.51 13.71 6.11
CA CYS A 247 14.12 14.33 7.36
C CYS A 247 15.37 14.64 8.20
N ALA A 248 15.49 15.89 8.67
CA ALA A 248 16.49 16.27 9.65
C ALA A 248 16.04 15.81 11.05
N GLY A 249 16.99 15.34 11.87
CA GLY A 249 16.69 14.71 13.16
C GLY A 249 15.98 15.64 14.16
N GLU A 250 16.15 16.95 14.00
CA GLU A 250 15.58 18.01 14.82
C GLU A 250 14.05 18.06 14.75
N PHE A 251 13.45 17.54 13.68
CA PHE A 251 11.99 17.43 13.56
C PHE A 251 11.43 16.23 14.34
N LEU A 252 12.27 15.27 14.74
CA LEU A 252 11.87 14.07 15.49
C LEU A 252 11.87 14.33 17.00
N THR A 253 10.98 15.23 17.43
CA THR A 253 10.93 15.69 18.83
C THR A 253 10.13 14.75 19.75
N ALA A 254 10.38 14.87 21.06
CA ALA A 254 9.59 14.18 22.08
C ALA A 254 8.09 14.52 21.98
N GLU A 255 7.75 15.77 21.61
CA GLU A 255 6.37 16.21 21.40
C GLU A 255 5.69 15.43 20.27
N VAL A 256 6.34 15.29 19.11
CA VAL A 256 5.81 14.51 17.98
C VAL A 256 5.59 13.06 18.40
N SER A 257 6.58 12.45 19.06
CA SER A 257 6.45 11.07 19.55
C SER A 257 5.35 10.90 20.59
N GLY A 258 5.19 11.86 21.51
CA GLY A 258 4.18 11.85 22.56
C GLY A 258 2.76 12.01 22.01
N ARG A 259 2.57 12.87 20.99
CA ARG A 259 1.31 13.02 20.27
C ARG A 259 0.91 11.69 19.61
N MET A 260 1.82 11.08 18.87
CA MET A 260 1.56 9.79 18.21
C MET A 260 1.28 8.68 19.22
N GLN A 261 2.03 8.61 20.32
CA GLN A 261 1.78 7.64 21.39
C GLN A 261 0.38 7.81 22.00
N THR A 262 -0.06 9.04 22.21
CA THR A 262 -1.38 9.36 22.78
C THR A 262 -2.50 8.82 21.89
N THR A 263 -2.48 9.15 20.60
CA THR A 263 -3.54 8.69 19.68
C THR A 263 -3.46 7.19 19.43
N THR A 264 -2.26 6.61 19.33
CA THR A 264 -2.06 5.16 19.26
C THR A 264 -2.64 4.43 20.46
N ARG A 265 -2.48 4.95 21.70
CA ARG A 265 -3.09 4.37 22.90
C ARG A 265 -4.61 4.56 22.93
N LEU A 266 -5.10 5.74 22.57
CA LEU A 266 -6.53 6.07 22.55
C LEU A 266 -7.32 5.05 21.72
N PHE A 267 -6.78 4.65 20.56
CA PHE A 267 -7.43 3.70 19.65
C PHE A 267 -7.02 2.24 19.87
N GLY A 268 -6.37 1.90 20.99
CA GLY A 268 -6.02 0.51 21.30
C GLY A 268 -4.98 -0.10 20.36
N ARG A 269 -4.14 0.72 19.71
CA ARG A 269 -3.10 0.29 18.76
C ARG A 269 -1.70 0.20 19.37
N ALA A 270 -1.57 0.53 20.66
CA ALA A 270 -0.34 0.33 21.39
C ALA A 270 -0.11 -1.18 21.63
N ARG A 271 1.16 -1.60 21.72
CA ARG A 271 1.47 -2.96 22.18
C ARG A 271 0.81 -3.19 23.54
N ALA A 272 0.13 -4.32 23.70
CA ALA A 272 -0.37 -4.73 25.00
C ALA A 272 0.79 -4.76 26.00
N GLU A 273 0.62 -4.13 27.16
CA GLU A 273 1.60 -4.29 28.24
C GLU A 273 1.64 -5.77 28.61
N VAL A 274 2.82 -6.39 28.46
CA VAL A 274 3.05 -7.73 28.97
C VAL A 274 2.90 -7.65 30.49
N LYS A 275 1.74 -8.06 31.02
CA LYS A 275 1.57 -8.23 32.46
C LYS A 275 2.64 -9.22 32.91
N LYS A 276 3.65 -8.72 33.64
CA LYS A 276 4.58 -9.61 34.35
C LYS A 276 3.72 -10.53 35.23
N PRO A 277 3.95 -11.85 35.22
CA PRO A 277 3.25 -12.75 36.13
C PRO A 277 3.47 -12.25 37.55
N ALA A 278 2.39 -12.16 38.33
CA ALA A 278 2.45 -11.78 39.74
C ALA A 278 3.47 -12.69 40.43
N THR A 279 4.43 -12.07 41.12
CA THR A 279 5.35 -12.81 41.97
C THR A 279 4.48 -13.45 43.06
N PRO A 280 4.52 -14.78 43.24
CA PRO A 280 3.74 -15.40 44.31
C PRO A 280 4.21 -14.83 45.64
N ASP A 281 3.26 -14.38 46.46
CA ASP A 281 3.52 -13.87 47.80
C ASP A 281 4.36 -14.90 48.55
N LYS A 282 5.51 -14.45 49.07
CA LYS A 282 6.29 -15.27 49.99
C LYS A 282 5.39 -15.60 51.19
N PRO A 283 5.23 -16.89 51.56
CA PRO A 283 4.52 -17.21 52.79
C PRO A 283 5.23 -16.50 53.95
N GLY A 284 4.47 -15.68 54.68
CA GLY A 284 4.97 -14.96 55.83
C GLY A 284 5.67 -15.91 56.79
N ALA A 285 6.88 -15.54 57.20
CA ALA A 285 7.54 -16.19 58.32
C ALA A 285 6.68 -15.96 59.57
N GLY A 286 5.93 -16.98 59.96
CA GLY A 286 5.28 -17.04 61.26
C GLY A 286 6.34 -17.05 62.36
N GLN A 287 6.14 -16.17 63.34
CA GLN A 287 6.79 -16.21 64.65
C GLN A 287 6.25 -17.37 65.49
#